data_AF-A0A6J4J1U7-F1
#
_entry.id   AF-A0A6J4J1U7-F1
#
_cell.length_a   1.000
_cell.length_b   1.000
_cell.length_c   1.000
_cell.angle_alpha   90.00
_cell.angle_beta   90.00
_cell.angle_gamma   90.00
#
_symmetry.space_group_name_H-M   'P 1'
#
loop_
_entity.id
_entity.type
_entity.pdbx_description
1 polymer ?
#
loop_
_entity_poly.entity_id
_entity_poly.type
_entity_poly.pdbx_seq_one_letter_code
_entity_poly.pdbx_strand_id
1 'polypeptide(L)'
;MIRHYRSLRLNRRGFTLIELLVVIAIIAILAAILFPVFAQAREKARAASCLSNTKQIGLAIMQYQQDYDETYPGAFKDAPGGARTRWS
;
A
#
# COMPACT_ATOMS: atom_id res chain seq x y z
N MET A 1 -28.15 -34.32 32.23
CA MET A 1 -27.42 -33.27 31.49
C MET A 1 -28.30 -32.79 30.34
N ILE A 2 -29.21 -31.84 30.60
CA ILE A 2 -30.06 -31.20 29.57
C ILE A 2 -30.05 -29.70 29.91
N ARG A 3 -29.41 -28.88 29.06
CA ARG A 3 -29.35 -27.43 29.27
C ARG A 3 -30.64 -26.80 28.76
N HIS A 4 -31.35 -26.11 29.66
CA HIS A 4 -32.46 -25.24 29.31
C HIS A 4 -31.99 -24.08 28.42
N TYR A 5 -32.49 -24.02 27.18
CA TYR A 5 -32.50 -22.78 26.42
C TYR A 5 -33.58 -21.88 27.01
N ARG A 6 -33.19 -20.98 27.92
CA ARG A 6 -34.07 -19.92 28.40
C ARG A 6 -34.29 -18.96 27.22
N SER A 7 -35.44 -19.08 26.57
CA SER A 7 -35.90 -18.16 25.53
C SER A 7 -36.07 -16.76 26.12
N LEU A 8 -35.05 -15.93 25.96
CA LEU A 8 -35.14 -14.50 26.17
C LEU A 8 -36.03 -13.96 25.04
N ARG A 9 -37.29 -13.66 25.34
CA ARG A 9 -38.15 -12.87 24.45
C ARG A 9 -37.55 -11.46 24.32
N LEU A 10 -36.61 -11.30 23.40
CA LEU A 10 -36.27 -9.99 22.87
C LEU A 10 -37.54 -9.46 22.22
N ASN A 11 -38.11 -8.43 22.83
CA ASN A 11 -39.22 -7.67 22.28
C ASN A 11 -38.77 -7.13 20.92
N ARG A 12 -39.10 -7.84 19.84
CA ARG A 12 -38.68 -7.49 18.49
C ARG A 12 -39.47 -6.26 18.07
N ARG A 13 -38.96 -5.08 18.44
CA ARG A 13 -39.26 -3.83 17.74
C ARG A 13 -38.79 -4.04 16.31
N GLY A 14 -39.73 -4.35 15.41
CA GLY A 14 -39.42 -4.50 13.99
C GLY A 14 -38.82 -3.19 13.51
N PHE A 15 -37.58 -3.24 13.01
CA PHE A 15 -36.98 -2.14 12.29
C PHE A 15 -37.90 -1.79 11.14
N THR A 16 -38.29 -0.52 11.02
CA THR A 16 -39.09 -0.11 9.87
C THR A 16 -38.21 -0.24 8.63
N LEU A 17 -38.74 -0.76 7.52
CA LEU A 17 -37.97 -0.96 6.28
C LEU A 17 -37.29 0.35 5.82
N ILE A 18 -37.92 1.49 6.11
CA ILE A 18 -37.40 2.83 5.81
C ILE A 18 -36.13 3.18 6.60
N GLU A 19 -36.01 2.77 7.86
CA GLU A 19 -34.80 3.01 8.67
C GLU A 19 -33.59 2.23 8.14
N LEU A 20 -33.79 1.03 7.59
CA LEU A 20 -32.69 0.30 6.92
C LEU A 20 -32.38 0.90 5.54
N LEU A 21 -33.40 1.30 4.78
CA LEU A 21 -33.26 1.86 3.44
C LEU A 21 -32.47 3.19 3.43
N VAL A 22 -32.74 4.08 4.39
CA VAL A 22 -32.03 5.36 4.45
C VAL A 22 -30.53 5.17 4.77
N VAL A 23 -30.21 4.19 5.63
CA VAL A 23 -28.81 3.92 6.01
C VAL A 23 -28.01 3.41 4.82
N ILE A 24 -28.54 2.44 4.08
CA ILE A 24 -27.84 1.93 2.90
C ILE A 24 -27.73 2.99 1.80
N ALA A 25 -28.72 3.90 1.68
CA ALA A 25 -28.68 5.00 0.74
C ALA A 25 -27.54 5.98 1.06
N ILE A 26 -27.38 6.35 2.34
CA ILE A 26 -26.27 7.22 2.79
C ILE A 26 -24.92 6.52 2.55
N ILE A 27 -24.79 5.24 2.91
CA ILE A 27 -23.55 4.47 2.68
C ILE A 27 -23.22 4.40 1.19
N ALA A 28 -24.20 4.21 0.32
CA ALA A 28 -24.00 4.15 -1.13
C ALA A 28 -23.46 5.49 -1.68
N ILE A 29 -24.01 6.61 -1.23
CA ILE A 29 -23.54 7.96 -1.63
C ILE A 29 -22.09 8.18 -1.18
N LEU A 30 -21.78 7.85 0.07
CA LEU A 30 -20.43 8.00 0.61
C LEU A 30 -19.43 7.09 -0.12
N ALA A 31 -19.80 5.83 -0.36
CA ALA A 31 -18.95 4.86 -1.07
C ALA A 31 -18.71 5.28 -2.53
N ALA A 32 -19.70 5.86 -3.21
CA ALA A 32 -19.57 6.34 -4.58
C ALA A 32 -18.52 7.45 -4.72
N ILE A 33 -18.36 8.30 -3.71
CA ILE A 33 -17.32 9.34 -3.69
C ILE A 33 -15.98 8.76 -3.22
N LEU A 34 -16.00 7.85 -2.24
CA LEU A 34 -14.79 7.30 -1.64
C LEU A 34 -14.03 6.37 -2.60
N PHE A 35 -14.73 5.51 -3.35
CA PHE A 35 -14.12 4.54 -4.25
C PHE A 35 -13.19 5.16 -5.31
N PRO A 36 -13.59 6.19 -6.09
CA PRO A 36 -12.71 6.80 -7.09
C PRO A 36 -11.52 7.52 -6.45
N VAL A 37 -11.72 8.20 -5.33
CA VAL A 37 -10.65 8.92 -4.62
C VAL A 37 -9.65 7.96 -3.99
N PHE A 38 -10.12 6.84 -3.43
CA PHE A 38 -9.27 5.83 -2.81
C PHE A 38 -8.32 5.16 -3.82
N ALA A 39 -8.80 4.87 -5.04
CA ALA A 39 -7.96 4.32 -6.10
C ALA A 39 -6.80 5.27 -6.47
N GLN A 40 -7.08 6.56 -6.62
CA GLN A 40 -6.05 7.57 -6.90
C GLN A 40 -5.09 7.75 -5.72
N ALA A 41 -5.59 7.76 -4.49
CA ALA A 41 -4.77 7.88 -3.29
C ALA A 41 -3.81 6.70 -3.13
N ARG A 42 -4.26 5.47 -3.43
CA ARG A 42 -3.42 4.26 -3.41
C ARG A 42 -2.29 4.34 -4.43
N GLU A 43 -2.57 4.82 -5.63
CA GLU A 43 -1.54 4.96 -6.66
C GLU A 43 -0.53 6.05 -6.29
N LYS A 44 -1.00 7.19 -5.77
CA LYS A 44 -0.11 8.23 -5.22
C LYS A 44 0.75 7.72 -4.07
N ALA A 45 0.22 6.87 -3.20
CA ALA A 45 0.98 6.26 -2.11
C ALA A 45 2.10 5.34 -2.64
N ARG A 46 1.82 4.53 -3.67
CA ARG A 46 2.84 3.70 -4.33
C ARG A 46 3.93 4.55 -4.99
N ALA A 47 3.54 5.59 -5.72
CA ALA A 47 4.47 6.53 -6.32
C ALA A 47 5.34 7.23 -5.27
N ALA A 48 4.76 7.65 -4.14
CA ALA A 48 5.49 8.27 -3.04
C ALA A 48 6.53 7.32 -2.42
N SER A 49 6.17 6.04 -2.23
CA SER A 49 7.12 5.02 -1.74
C SER A 49 8.27 4.80 -2.74
N CYS A 50 7.96 4.69 -4.04
CA CYS A 50 8.98 4.54 -5.08
C CYS A 50 9.94 5.75 -5.10
N LEU A 51 9.38 6.96 -5.09
CA LEU A 51 10.16 8.20 -5.04
C LEU A 51 11.05 8.26 -3.80
N SER A 52 10.54 7.86 -2.64
CA SER A 52 11.33 7.79 -1.41
C SER A 52 12.51 6.82 -1.54
N ASN A 53 12.29 5.65 -2.13
CA ASN A 53 13.35 4.66 -2.35
C ASN A 53 14.43 5.19 -3.31
N THR A 54 14.04 5.77 -4.44
CA THR A 54 15.00 6.35 -5.40
C THR A 54 15.77 7.52 -4.79
N LYS A 55 15.11 8.36 -3.99
CA LYS A 55 15.78 9.43 -3.25
C LYS A 55 16.82 8.86 -2.28
N GLN A 56 16.49 7.81 -1.53
CA GLN A 56 17.43 7.17 -0.61
C GLN A 56 18.64 6.58 -1.35
N ILE A 57 18.43 5.93 -2.49
CA ILE A 57 19.53 5.42 -3.33
C ILE A 57 20.39 6.56 -3.86
N GLY A 58 19.79 7.63 -4.40
CA GLY A 58 20.53 8.79 -4.89
C GLY A 58 21.37 9.44 -3.80
N LEU A 59 20.82 9.59 -2.59
CA LEU A 59 21.56 10.07 -1.43
C LEU A 59 22.73 9.13 -1.06
N ALA A 60 22.51 7.82 -1.09
CA ALA A 60 23.58 6.85 -0.82
C ALA A 60 24.71 6.93 -1.85
N ILE A 61 24.38 7.15 -3.13
CA ILE A 61 25.37 7.35 -4.21
C ILE A 61 26.15 8.65 -3.98
N MET A 62 25.47 9.74 -3.64
CA MET A 62 26.13 11.02 -3.36
C MET A 62 27.06 10.92 -2.14
N GLN A 63 26.63 10.26 -1.07
CA GLN A 63 27.47 9.99 0.09
C GLN A 63 28.70 9.17 -0.28
N TYR A 64 28.52 8.09 -1.06
CA TYR A 64 29.64 7.29 -1.54
C TYR A 64 30.64 8.10 -2.37
N GLN A 65 30.14 8.93 -3.31
CA GLN A 65 31.00 9.78 -4.14
C GLN A 65 31.83 10.76 -3.30
N GLN A 66 31.22 11.35 -2.27
CA GLN A 66 31.91 12.28 -1.36
C GLN A 66 33.01 11.59 -0.54
N ASP A 67 32.80 10.32 -0.16
CA ASP A 67 33.76 9.56 0.64
C ASP A 67 34.88 8.89 -0.21
N TYR A 68 34.65 8.64 -1.51
CA TYR A 68 35.56 7.89 -2.40
C TYR A 68 36.02 8.70 -3.64
N ASP A 69 36.81 9.77 -3.46
CA ASP A 69 37.52 10.52 -4.53
C ASP A 69 36.66 10.75 -5.80
N GLU A 70 35.40 11.15 -5.61
CA GLU A 70 34.42 11.42 -6.68
C GLU A 70 34.09 10.24 -7.60
N THR A 71 34.38 9.02 -7.17
CA THR A 71 34.13 7.80 -7.94
C THR A 71 32.71 7.29 -7.69
N TYR A 72 31.93 7.12 -8.75
CA TYR A 72 30.59 6.53 -8.66
C TYR A 72 30.65 5.01 -8.36
N PRO A 73 29.72 4.48 -7.56
CA PRO A 73 29.65 3.05 -7.28
C PRO A 73 29.26 2.30 -8.57
N GLY A 74 30.11 1.38 -9.02
CA GLY A 74 29.90 0.62 -10.26
C GLY A 74 30.55 1.23 -11.50
N ALA A 75 31.57 2.08 -11.36
CA ALA A 75 32.49 2.35 -12.46
C ALA A 75 33.19 1.04 -12.88
N PHE A 76 32.56 0.29 -13.79
CA PHE A 76 33.21 -0.74 -14.58
C PHE A 76 34.28 -0.03 -15.41
N LYS A 77 35.47 0.12 -14.84
CA LYS A 77 36.65 0.44 -15.63
C LYS A 77 36.91 -0.81 -16.47
N ASP A 78 36.69 -0.67 -17.76
CA ASP A 78 36.78 -1.73 -18.75
C ASP A 78 38.00 -2.62 -18.50
N ALA A 79 37.76 -3.90 -18.25
CA ALA A 79 38.83 -4.88 -18.33
C ALA A 79 39.20 -5.03 -19.82
N PRO A 80 40.44 -4.73 -20.24
CA PRO A 80 40.84 -4.93 -21.61
C PRO A 80 41.02 -6.44 -21.83
N GLY A 81 39.96 -7.11 -22.28
CA GLY A 81 39.99 -8.54 -22.61
C GLY A 81 38.83 -9.30 -21.97
N GLY A 82 37.89 -9.72 -22.80
CA GLY A 82 36.66 -10.37 -22.37
C GLY A 82 36.90 -11.64 -21.55
N ALA A 83 36.37 -11.68 -20.34
CA ALA A 83 36.15 -12.92 -19.62
C ALA A 83 34.68 -12.97 -19.20
N ARG A 84 33.90 -13.76 -19.95
CA ARG A 84 32.54 -14.18 -19.57
C ARG A 84 32.63 -14.99 -18.28
N THR A 85 32.35 -14.40 -17.13
CA THR A 85 32.12 -15.18 -15.91
C THR A 85 30.73 -15.78 -15.96
N ARG A 86 30.68 -17.02 -16.46
CA ARG A 86 29.54 -17.93 -16.38
C ARG A 86 29.35 -18.34 -14.92
N TRP A 87 28.17 -18.08 -14.38
CA TRP A 87 27.77 -18.51 -13.04
C TRP A 87 27.50 -20.03 -13.04
N SER A 88 28.02 -20.73 -12.04
CA SER A 88 27.72 -22.13 -11.70
C SER A 88 26.42 -22.24 -10.93
#